data_AF-A0A4Y2DQ81-F1
#
_entry.id   AF-A0A4Y2DQ81-F1
#
_cell.length_a   1.000
_cell.length_b   1.000
_cell.length_c   1.000
_cell.angle_alpha   90.00
_cell.angle_beta   90.00
_cell.angle_gamma   90.00
#
_symmetry.space_group_name_H-M   'P 1'
#
loop_
_entity.id
_entity.type
_entity.pdbx_description
1 polymer ?
#
loop_
_entity_poly.entity_id
_entity_poly.type
_entity_poly.pdbx_seq_one_letter_code
_entity_poly.pdbx_strand_id
1 'polypeptide(L)'
;MILWESTDVPITLPPVLRNVSNEELIANISLPDNTVPEWSFTVFPCHTVAVERTVKLVTEAAFRVCGCDVRNGIIRSTLLSRQALPKFQSKSQFVTILPENGDSD
;
A
#
# COMPACT_ATOMS: atom_id res chain seq x y z
N MET A 1 -12.16 -15.63 -0.18
CA MET A 1 -11.26 -16.45 0.65
C MET A 1 -10.10 -16.85 -0.24
N ILE A 2 -8.87 -16.46 0.09
CA ILE A 2 -7.69 -16.83 -0.71
C ILE A 2 -7.42 -18.31 -0.46
N LEU A 3 -7.47 -19.13 -1.51
CA LEU A 3 -7.19 -20.55 -1.45
C LEU A 3 -5.69 -20.76 -1.68
N TRP A 4 -4.91 -20.73 -0.60
CA TRP A 4 -3.45 -20.89 -0.63
C TRP A 4 -3.00 -22.29 -1.08
N GLU A 5 -3.88 -23.27 -0.98
CA GLU A 5 -3.62 -24.68 -1.31
C GLU A 5 -3.74 -24.98 -2.82
N SER A 6 -4.37 -24.08 -3.60
CA SER A 6 -4.65 -24.28 -5.02
C SER A 6 -3.70 -23.56 -5.97
N THR A 7 -2.66 -22.94 -5.43
CA THR A 7 -1.68 -22.19 -6.24
C THR A 7 -0.40 -23.02 -6.41
N ASP A 8 0.01 -23.26 -7.66
CA ASP A 8 1.33 -23.82 -8.03
C ASP A 8 2.52 -22.87 -7.71
N VAL A 9 2.32 -21.94 -6.77
CA VAL A 9 3.31 -20.95 -6.37
C VAL A 9 4.15 -21.56 -5.24
N PRO A 10 5.49 -21.65 -5.40
CA PRO A 10 6.35 -22.14 -4.34
C PRO A 10 6.25 -21.20 -3.15
N ILE A 11 5.80 -21.73 -2.00
CA ILE A 11 5.81 -21.00 -0.74
C ILE A 11 7.28 -20.81 -0.35
N THR A 12 7.74 -19.56 -0.43
CA THR A 12 9.11 -19.19 -0.08
C THR A 12 9.13 -18.56 1.31
N LEU A 13 10.20 -18.81 2.06
CA LEU A 13 10.38 -18.23 3.39
C LEU A 13 10.49 -16.70 3.26
N PRO A 14 9.85 -15.93 4.15
CA PRO A 14 10.06 -14.49 4.23
C PRO A 14 11.56 -14.17 4.36
N PRO A 15 12.08 -13.14 3.68
CA PRO A 15 13.51 -12.81 3.72
C PRO A 15 14.08 -12.63 5.14
N VAL A 16 13.24 -12.18 6.09
CA VAL A 16 13.61 -12.01 7.50
C VAL A 16 13.92 -13.33 8.21
N LEU A 17 13.38 -14.45 7.72
CA LEU A 17 13.60 -15.79 8.26
C LEU A 17 14.64 -16.59 7.49
N ARG A 18 15.31 -16.00 6.49
CA ARG A 18 16.22 -16.71 5.58
C ARG A 18 17.36 -17.45 6.29
N ASN A 19 17.80 -16.94 7.44
CA ASN A 19 18.93 -17.45 8.20
C ASN A 19 18.52 -18.14 9.51
N VAL A 20 17.23 -18.43 9.70
CA VAL A 20 16.70 -19.05 10.92
C VAL A 20 16.25 -20.48 10.61
N SER A 21 16.63 -21.43 11.45
CA SER A 21 16.22 -22.83 11.26
C SER A 21 14.79 -23.09 11.75
N ASN A 22 14.14 -24.13 11.24
CA ASN A 22 12.80 -24.50 11.70
C ASN A 22 12.81 -24.96 13.16
N GLU A 23 13.88 -25.64 13.59
CA GLU A 23 14.07 -26.10 14.97
C GLU A 23 14.20 -24.92 15.92
N GLU A 24 14.96 -23.88 15.53
CA GLU A 24 15.07 -22.63 16.27
C GLU A 24 13.71 -21.93 16.37
N LEU A 25 12.94 -21.85 15.28
CA LEU A 25 11.59 -21.26 15.31
C LEU A 25 10.67 -22.01 16.27
N ILE A 26 10.62 -23.34 16.18
CA ILE A 26 9.75 -24.19 17.01
C ILE A 26 10.12 -24.05 18.49
N ALA A 27 11.41 -24.07 18.82
CA ALA A 27 11.89 -23.92 20.19
C ALA A 27 11.48 -22.57 20.80
N ASN A 28 11.58 -21.49 20.02
CA ASN A 28 11.25 -20.14 20.46
C ASN A 28 9.73 -19.87 20.56
N ILE A 29 8.92 -20.49 19.72
CA ILE A 29 7.45 -20.37 19.76
C ILE A 29 6.86 -21.19 20.93
N SER A 30 7.52 -22.27 21.32
CA SER A 30 7.02 -23.22 22.32
C SER A 30 7.36 -22.84 23.77
N LEU A 31 7.81 -21.60 24.03
CA LEU A 31 8.17 -21.14 25.37
C LEU A 31 6.91 -20.95 26.24
N PRO A 32 6.88 -21.54 27.46
CA PRO A 32 5.68 -21.61 28.28
C PRO A 32 5.20 -20.27 28.86
N ASP A 33 6.04 -19.23 28.87
CA ASP A 33 5.79 -18.04 29.70
C ASP A 33 5.39 -16.80 28.89
N ASN A 34 5.05 -16.95 27.61
CA ASN A 34 4.84 -15.82 26.69
C ASN A 34 6.06 -14.87 26.64
N THR A 35 7.20 -15.33 27.15
CA THR A 35 8.50 -14.68 27.10
C THR A 35 8.99 -14.83 25.67
N VAL A 36 8.75 -13.79 24.87
CA VAL A 36 9.34 -13.70 23.53
C VAL A 36 10.85 -13.73 23.73
N PRO A 37 11.55 -14.79 23.32
CA PRO A 37 13.00 -14.85 23.45
C PRO A 37 13.56 -13.70 22.61
N GLU A 38 14.64 -13.08 23.08
CA GLU A 38 15.25 -11.94 22.39
C GLU A 38 15.72 -12.36 20.99
N TRP A 39 14.87 -12.13 20.00
CA TRP A 39 15.18 -12.40 18.60
C TRP A 39 16.06 -11.26 18.09
N SER A 40 17.25 -11.60 17.59
CA SER A 40 18.11 -10.68 16.86
C SER A 40 17.64 -10.47 15.43
N PHE A 41 16.34 -10.22 15.24
CA PHE A 41 15.86 -9.78 13.93
C PHE A 41 16.50 -8.44 13.59
N THR A 42 16.76 -8.24 12.30
CA THR A 42 17.04 -6.88 11.81
C THR A 42 15.85 -6.01 12.19
N VAL A 43 16.09 -5.01 13.03
CA VAL A 43 15.06 -4.05 13.43
C VAL A 43 14.69 -3.25 12.19
N PHE A 44 13.63 -3.67 11.52
CA PHE A 44 13.02 -2.86 10.49
C PHE A 44 12.26 -1.73 11.19
N PRO A 45 12.42 -0.47 10.76
CA PRO A 45 11.66 0.64 11.33
C PRO A 45 10.21 0.56 10.83
N CYS A 46 9.44 -0.37 11.40
CA CYS A 46 8.04 -0.65 11.04
C CYS A 46 7.09 0.44 11.55
N HIS A 47 7.45 1.10 12.66
CA HIS A 47 6.65 2.13 13.32
C HIS A 47 7.22 3.53 13.09
N THR A 48 7.56 3.83 11.84
CA THR A 48 7.87 5.22 11.48
C THR A 48 6.59 5.99 11.23
N VAL A 49 6.63 7.29 11.49
CA VAL A 49 5.57 8.23 11.11
C VAL A 49 5.20 8.10 9.63
N ALA A 50 6.17 7.78 8.76
CA ALA A 50 5.92 7.55 7.33
C ALA A 50 5.04 6.31 7.08
N VAL A 51 5.30 5.19 7.75
CA VAL A 51 4.49 3.99 7.65
C VAL A 51 3.07 4.26 8.18
N GLU A 52 2.95 4.89 9.35
CA GLU A 52 1.64 5.21 9.94
C GLU A 52 0.79 6.11 9.03
N ARG A 53 1.39 7.16 8.47
CA ARG A 53 0.73 8.05 7.51
C ARG A 53 0.30 7.30 6.25
N THR A 54 1.14 6.41 5.74
CA THR A 54 0.83 5.61 4.56
C THR A 54 -0.35 4.68 4.82
N VAL A 55 -0.35 3.95 5.93
CA VAL A 55 -1.45 3.07 6.33
C VAL A 55 -2.74 3.87 6.46
N LYS A 56 -2.73 5.02 7.15
CA LYS A 56 -3.89 5.91 7.28
C LYS A 56 -4.45 6.33 5.91
N LEU A 57 -3.60 6.84 5.03
CA LEU A 57 -4.01 7.29 3.69
C LEU A 57 -4.64 6.15 2.87
N VAL A 58 -4.02 4.97 2.88
CA VAL A 58 -4.53 3.79 2.18
C VAL A 58 -5.88 3.36 2.75
N THR A 59 -6.01 3.33 4.08
CA THR A 59 -7.27 2.97 4.75
C THR A 59 -8.38 3.97 4.42
N GLU A 60 -8.11 5.28 4.51
CA GLU A 60 -9.10 6.31 4.17
C GLU A 60 -9.52 6.22 2.69
N ALA A 61 -8.57 6.00 1.78
CA ALA A 61 -8.86 5.83 0.36
C ALA A 61 -9.71 4.56 0.08
N ALA A 62 -9.37 3.44 0.71
CA ALA A 62 -10.12 2.20 0.59
C ALA A 62 -11.53 2.32 1.17
N PHE A 63 -11.67 3.00 2.31
CA PHE A 63 -12.95 3.23 2.96
C PHE A 63 -13.91 4.05 2.07
N ARG A 64 -13.38 5.06 1.37
CA ARG A 64 -14.17 5.89 0.44
C ARG A 64 -14.81 5.10 -0.70
N VAL A 65 -14.30 3.92 -1.04
CA VAL A 65 -14.85 3.06 -2.12
C VAL A 65 -15.56 1.82 -1.58
N CYS A 66 -15.82 1.76 -0.27
CA CYS A 66 -16.55 0.64 0.33
C CYS A 66 -18.03 0.69 -0.08
N GLY A 67 -18.57 -0.44 -0.54
CA GLY A 67 -19.94 -0.55 -1.04
C GLY A 67 -20.09 -0.36 -2.55
N CYS A 68 -21.07 -1.04 -3.14
CA CYS A 68 -21.25 -1.08 -4.60
C CYS A 68 -21.58 0.31 -5.18
N ASP A 69 -22.54 1.01 -4.57
CA ASP A 69 -23.04 2.28 -5.09
C ASP A 69 -22.03 3.41 -4.98
N VAL A 70 -21.35 3.51 -3.83
CA VAL A 70 -20.30 4.52 -3.59
C VAL A 70 -19.15 4.33 -4.57
N ARG A 71 -18.68 3.09 -4.73
CA ARG A 71 -17.63 2.75 -5.70
C ARG A 71 -18.05 3.10 -7.12
N ASN A 72 -19.26 2.74 -7.53
CA ASN A 72 -19.78 3.07 -8.86
C ASN A 72 -19.86 4.60 -9.07
N GLY A 73 -20.30 5.34 -8.06
CA GLY A 73 -20.32 6.80 -8.07
C GLY A 73 -18.94 7.42 -8.29
N ILE A 74 -17.94 6.97 -7.54
CA ILE A 74 -16.55 7.44 -7.68
C ILE A 74 -15.99 7.11 -9.06
N ILE A 75 -16.21 5.90 -9.57
CA ILE A 75 -15.75 5.49 -10.91
C ILE A 75 -16.36 6.40 -11.98
N ARG A 76 -17.69 6.59 -11.96
CA ARG A 76 -18.39 7.45 -12.92
C ARG A 76 -17.92 8.89 -12.85
N SER A 77 -17.78 9.46 -11.64
CA SER A 77 -17.25 10.81 -11.44
C SER A 77 -15.84 10.96 -11.98
N THR A 78 -14.98 9.96 -11.75
CA THR A 78 -13.59 9.96 -12.25
C THR A 78 -13.55 9.90 -13.78
N LEU A 79 -14.39 9.07 -14.39
CA LEU A 79 -14.50 8.98 -15.85
C LEU A 79 -14.97 10.30 -16.47
N LEU A 80 -16.00 10.93 -15.90
CA LEU A 80 -16.48 12.23 -16.36
C LEU A 80 -15.42 13.32 -16.23
N SER A 81 -14.72 13.38 -15.09
CA SER A 81 -13.61 14.32 -14.90
C SER A 81 -12.50 14.12 -15.94
N ARG A 82 -12.13 12.86 -16.24
CA ARG A 82 -11.13 12.55 -17.27
C ARG A 82 -11.59 12.91 -18.68
N GLN A 83 -12.89 12.78 -18.98
CA GLN A 83 -13.45 13.20 -20.26
C GLN A 83 -13.46 14.73 -20.41
N ALA A 84 -13.62 15.46 -19.30
CA ALA A 84 -13.56 16.92 -19.30
C ALA A 84 -12.13 17.47 -19.44
N LEU A 85 -11.11 16.65 -19.13
CA LEU A 85 -9.72 17.07 -19.32
C LEU A 85 -9.36 17.07 -20.83
N PRO A 86 -8.72 18.15 -21.33
CA PRO A 86 -8.23 18.17 -22.70
C PRO A 86 -7.24 17.03 -22.95
N LYS A 87 -7.22 16.53 -24.19
CA LYS A 87 -6.23 15.53 -24.59
C LYS A 87 -4.91 16.22 -24.91
N PHE A 88 -3.84 15.82 -24.21
CA PHE A 88 -2.50 16.34 -24.45
C PHE A 88 -1.65 15.29 -25.16
N GLN A 89 -0.88 15.73 -26.15
CA GLN A 89 0.12 14.92 -26.85
C GLN A 89 1.49 14.97 -26.14
N SER A 90 1.72 15.95 -25.27
CA SER A 90 2.93 16.08 -24.48
C SER A 90 2.68 16.84 -23.17
N LYS A 91 3.55 16.65 -22.18
CA LYS A 91 3.41 17.31 -20.87
C LYS A 91 3.48 18.83 -20.93
N SER A 92 4.20 19.42 -21.89
CA SER A 92 4.32 20.88 -22.01
C SER A 92 2.97 21.55 -22.30
N GLN A 93 2.06 20.86 -22.99
CA GLN A 93 0.72 21.37 -23.30
C GLN A 93 -0.19 21.50 -22.05
N PHE A 94 0.17 20.85 -20.94
CA PHE A 94 -0.57 20.96 -19.68
C PHE A 94 -0.29 22.28 -18.95
N VAL A 95 0.90 22.87 -19.13
CA VAL A 95 1.34 24.08 -18.42
C VAL A 95 0.69 25.34 -19.01
N THR A 96 0.38 25.34 -20.31
CA THR A 96 -0.15 26.51 -21.06
C THR A 96 -1.59 26.90 -20.72
N ILE A 97 -2.32 26.08 -19.97
CA ILE A 97 -3.77 26.25 -19.70
C ILE A 97 -4.05 26.85 -18.32
N LEU A 98 -3.02 26.96 -17.48
CA LEU A 98 -3.13 27.75 -16.26
C LEU A 98 -3.02 29.22 -16.66
N PRO A 99 -4.00 30.08 -16.36
CA PRO A 99 -3.88 31.50 -16.69
C PRO A 99 -2.62 32.04 -16.02
N GLU A 100 -1.78 32.72 -16.81
CA GLU A 100 -0.70 33.56 -16.29
C GLU A 100 -1.33 34.66 -15.44
N ASN A 101 -1.53 34.37 -14.16
CA ASN A 101 -1.67 35.42 -13.16
C ASN A 101 -0.26 35.98 -12.92
N GLY A 102 0.09 37.02 -13.64
CA GLY A 102 1.28 37.82 -13.38
C GLY A 102 1.93 38.36 -14.64
N ASP A 103 1.46 39.51 -15.13
CA ASP A 103 2.23 40.77 -15.06
C ASP A 103 1.67 41.80 -16.04
N SER A 104 1.24 42.94 -15.50
CA SER A 104 1.36 44.24 -16.18
C SER A 104 1.08 45.35 -15.16
N ASP A 105 2.17 46.00 -14.74
CA ASP A 105 2.36 47.33 -14.12
C ASP A 105 1.19 48.04 -13.41
#